data_AF-A0A244E414-F1
#
_entry.id   AF-A0A244E414-F1
#
_cell.length_a   1.000
_cell.length_b   1.000
_cell.length_c   1.000
_cell.angle_alpha   90.00
_cell.angle_beta   90.00
_cell.angle_gamma   90.00
#
_symmetry.space_group_name_H-M   'P 1'
#
loop_
_entity.id
_entity.type
_entity.pdbx_description
1 polymer ?
#
loop_
_entity_poly.entity_id
_entity_poly.type
_entity_poly.pdbx_seq_one_letter_code
_entity_poly.pdbx_strand_id
1 'polypeptide(L)'
;MEEPWQTNKAYLKGFKRFVLEKAPATGLMPRYGLTYDDISTGEERDYWIAGSSLKVIDLQTNEVLAERIGYMMDWAQGSRVGGRAPWLMAADTACPAFASRHGFVAQRGQTLRFVEKVLKPSTY
;
A
#
# COMPACT_ATOMS: atom_id res chain seq x y z
N MET A 1 5.07 -25.94 -6.73
CA MET A 1 6.53 -26.13 -6.65
C MET A 1 6.96 -26.73 -7.97
N GLU A 2 7.93 -26.12 -8.63
CA GLU A 2 8.37 -26.57 -9.95
C GLU A 2 9.84 -26.97 -9.93
N GLU A 3 10.20 -27.85 -10.85
CA GLU A 3 11.57 -28.30 -11.08
C GLU A 3 12.02 -27.90 -12.50
N PRO A 4 12.48 -26.65 -12.69
CA PRO A 4 12.78 -26.11 -14.01
C PRO A 4 13.83 -26.90 -14.80
N TRP A 5 14.70 -27.64 -14.10
CA TRP A 5 15.72 -28.49 -14.72
C TRP A 5 15.14 -29.63 -15.57
N GLN A 6 13.88 -30.01 -15.34
CA GLN A 6 13.18 -31.03 -16.13
C GLN A 6 12.82 -30.54 -17.54
N THR A 7 12.60 -29.23 -17.72
CA THR A 7 12.21 -28.62 -19.00
C THR A 7 13.30 -27.74 -19.61
N ASN A 8 14.20 -27.20 -18.80
CA ASN A 8 15.31 -26.36 -19.21
C ASN A 8 16.63 -26.81 -18.57
N LYS A 9 17.53 -27.39 -19.39
CA LYS A 9 18.83 -27.92 -18.95
C LYS A 9 19.84 -26.86 -18.48
N ALA A 10 19.53 -25.56 -18.61
CA ALA A 10 20.33 -24.49 -18.03
C ALA A 10 20.27 -24.48 -16.49
N TYR A 11 19.23 -25.09 -15.90
CA TYR A 11 19.10 -25.20 -14.45
C TYR A 11 19.76 -26.48 -13.92
N LEU A 12 20.41 -26.37 -12.77
CA LEU A 12 21.03 -27.50 -12.08
C LEU A 12 19.99 -28.55 -11.70
N LYS A 13 20.37 -29.83 -11.86
CA LYS A 13 19.53 -30.97 -11.47
C LYS A 13 19.18 -30.89 -9.98
N GLY A 14 17.90 -30.92 -9.66
CA GLY A 14 17.40 -30.77 -8.28
C GLY A 14 17.12 -29.34 -7.85
N PHE A 15 17.33 -28.33 -8.70
CA PHE A 15 16.90 -26.97 -8.44
C PHE A 15 15.36 -26.90 -8.35
N LYS A 16 14.85 -26.49 -7.18
CA LYS A 16 13.41 -26.33 -6.92
C LYS A 16 13.07 -24.85 -6.84
N ARG A 17 12.01 -24.46 -7.54
CA ARG A 17 11.45 -23.11 -7.50
C ARG A 17 10.11 -23.14 -6.78
N PHE A 18 9.99 -22.36 -5.72
CA PHE A 18 8.71 -22.05 -5.11
C PHE A 18 8.00 -21.04 -5.99
N VAL A 19 6.83 -21.42 -6.49
CA VAL A 19 5.98 -20.58 -7.33
C VAL A 19 4.72 -20.30 -6.52
N LEU A 20 4.40 -19.02 -6.40
CA LEU A 20 3.13 -18.58 -5.82
C LEU A 20 2.06 -18.68 -6.91
N GLU A 21 1.15 -19.62 -6.76
CA GLU A 21 0.00 -19.76 -7.63
C GLU A 21 -1.18 -18.97 -7.05
N LYS A 22 -1.79 -18.11 -7.88
CA LYS A 22 -3.01 -17.40 -7.50
C LYS A 22 -4.20 -18.23 -7.96
N ALA A 23 -5.05 -18.64 -7.03
CA ALA A 23 -6.33 -19.25 -7.32
C ALA A 23 -7.47 -18.36 -6.78
N PRO A 24 -8.65 -18.33 -7.43
CA PRO A 24 -9.83 -17.70 -6.87
C PRO A 24 -10.16 -18.28 -5.48
N ALA A 25 -10.59 -17.42 -4.56
CA ALA A 25 -11.04 -17.87 -3.25
C ALA A 25 -12.31 -18.72 -3.40
N THR A 26 -12.37 -19.86 -2.69
CA THR A 26 -13.51 -20.79 -2.74
C THR A 26 -14.67 -20.41 -1.82
N GLY A 27 -14.54 -19.29 -1.08
CA GLY A 27 -15.53 -18.81 -0.12
C GLY A 27 -16.47 -17.74 -0.69
N LEU A 28 -17.33 -17.20 0.17
CA LEU A 28 -18.16 -16.04 -0.16
C LEU A 28 -17.27 -14.88 -0.62
N MET A 29 -17.66 -14.21 -1.71
CA MET A 29 -16.93 -13.03 -2.16
C MET A 29 -16.97 -11.95 -1.07
N PRO A 30 -15.83 -11.29 -0.77
CA PRO A 30 -15.83 -10.11 0.08
C PRO A 30 -16.82 -9.09 -0.45
N ARG A 31 -17.60 -8.45 0.43
CA ARG A 31 -18.51 -7.38 0.02
C ARG A 31 -17.76 -6.11 -0.38
N TYR A 32 -16.68 -5.81 0.34
CA TYR A 32 -15.92 -4.58 0.15
C TYR A 32 -14.51 -4.89 -0.36
N GLY A 33 -14.07 -4.11 -1.33
CA GLY A 33 -12.72 -4.09 -1.87
C GLY A 33 -11.94 -2.87 -1.37
N LEU A 34 -10.62 -3.02 -1.30
CA LEU A 34 -9.69 -1.93 -1.03
C LEU A 34 -8.68 -1.88 -2.18
N THR A 35 -8.48 -0.72 -2.76
CA THR A 35 -7.41 -0.49 -3.76
C THR A 35 -6.68 0.81 -3.45
N TYR A 36 -5.47 0.93 -3.98
CA TYR A 36 -4.67 2.13 -3.89
C TYR A 36 -3.96 2.43 -5.21
N ASP A 37 -3.77 3.71 -5.48
CA ASP A 37 -3.05 4.21 -6.64
C ASP A 37 -1.92 5.15 -6.16
N ASP A 38 -0.73 5.03 -6.77
CA ASP A 38 0.29 6.07 -6.67
C ASP A 38 -0.10 7.19 -7.64
N ILE A 39 -0.33 8.38 -7.09
CA ILE A 39 -0.74 9.57 -7.86
C ILE A 39 0.39 10.59 -7.98
N SER A 40 1.61 10.22 -7.58
CA SER A 40 2.78 11.08 -7.67
C SER A 40 3.23 11.24 -9.13
N THR A 41 3.61 12.46 -9.49
CA THR A 41 4.29 12.81 -10.73
C THR A 41 5.80 12.58 -10.62
N GLY A 42 6.50 12.60 -11.75
CA GLY A 42 7.96 12.56 -11.77
C GLY A 42 8.59 13.75 -11.04
N GLU A 43 8.06 14.94 -11.27
CA GLU A 43 8.53 16.18 -10.61
C GLU A 43 8.36 16.11 -9.08
N GLU A 44 7.23 15.61 -8.60
CA GLU A 44 7.02 15.40 -7.16
C GLU A 44 8.06 14.42 -6.58
N ARG A 45 8.37 13.34 -7.30
CA ARG A 45 9.37 12.36 -6.86
C ARG A 45 10.78 12.94 -6.83
N ASP A 46 11.12 13.85 -7.73
CA ASP A 46 12.40 14.58 -7.72
C ASP A 46 12.55 15.43 -6.44
N TYR A 47 11.45 15.96 -5.91
CA TYR A 47 11.39 16.70 -4.64
C TYR A 47 11.00 15.85 -3.42
N TRP A 48 11.08 14.51 -3.54
CA TRP A 48 10.77 13.57 -2.47
C TRP A 48 9.35 13.67 -1.91
N ILE A 49 8.41 14.04 -2.77
CA ILE A 49 6.98 14.04 -2.50
C ILE A 49 6.38 12.72 -2.98
N ALA A 50 5.51 12.12 -2.18
CA ALA A 50 4.75 10.93 -2.51
C ALA A 50 3.26 11.20 -2.30
N GLY A 51 2.46 11.01 -3.34
CA GLY A 51 1.01 11.06 -3.34
C GLY A 51 0.40 9.66 -3.42
N SER A 52 -0.73 9.47 -2.75
CA SER A 52 -1.51 8.23 -2.82
C SER A 52 -3.01 8.53 -2.85
N SER A 53 -3.74 7.71 -3.59
CA SER A 53 -5.20 7.59 -3.49
C SER A 53 -5.55 6.22 -2.92
N LEU A 54 -6.37 6.16 -1.87
CA LEU A 54 -6.87 4.93 -1.25
C LEU A 54 -8.39 4.89 -1.36
N LYS A 55 -8.94 3.83 -1.96
CA LYS A 55 -10.39 3.72 -2.27
C LYS A 55 -11.01 2.48 -1.63
N VAL A 56 -12.18 2.66 -1.02
CA VAL A 56 -13.05 1.57 -0.56
C VAL A 56 -14.17 1.39 -1.57
N ILE A 57 -14.37 0.17 -2.04
CA ILE A 57 -15.30 -0.16 -3.13
C ILE A 57 -16.34 -1.16 -2.61
N ASP A 58 -17.63 -0.96 -2.89
CA ASP A 58 -18.62 -2.04 -2.76
C ASP A 58 -18.54 -2.91 -4.02
N LEU A 59 -18.15 -4.17 -3.87
CA LEU A 59 -17.91 -5.09 -4.99
C LEU A 59 -19.22 -5.63 -5.59
N GLN A 60 -20.37 -5.40 -4.96
CA GLN A 60 -21.68 -5.78 -5.51
C GLN A 60 -22.21 -4.73 -6.48
N THR A 61 -22.08 -3.44 -6.11
CA THR A 61 -22.53 -2.31 -6.94
C THR A 61 -21.41 -1.73 -7.80
N ASN A 62 -20.16 -2.09 -7.51
CA ASN A 62 -18.95 -1.53 -8.11
C ASN A 62 -18.81 0.00 -7.89
N GLU A 63 -19.38 0.50 -6.78
CA GLU A 63 -19.33 1.91 -6.41
C GLU A 63 -18.17 2.20 -5.45
N VAL A 64 -17.54 3.37 -5.61
CA VAL A 64 -16.53 3.86 -4.66
C VAL A 64 -17.27 4.49 -3.48
N LEU A 65 -17.19 3.83 -2.32
CA LEU A 65 -17.83 4.30 -1.08
C LEU A 65 -17.09 5.51 -0.49
N ALA A 66 -15.76 5.52 -0.61
CA ALA A 66 -14.92 6.62 -0.17
C ALA A 66 -13.54 6.57 -0.83
N GLU A 67 -12.94 7.75 -0.99
CA GLU A 67 -11.57 7.93 -1.44
C GLU A 67 -10.82 8.83 -0.44
N ARG A 68 -9.59 8.44 -0.11
CA ARG A 68 -8.65 9.26 0.65
C ARG A 68 -7.45 9.55 -0.22
N ILE A 69 -7.31 10.81 -0.60
CA ILE A 69 -6.09 11.34 -1.20
C ILE A 69 -5.16 11.83 -0.09
N GLY A 70 -3.88 11.52 -0.20
CA GLY A 70 -2.90 12.07 0.72
C GLY A 70 -1.50 12.13 0.15
N TYR A 71 -0.75 13.13 0.60
CA TYR A 71 0.62 13.40 0.20
C TYR A 71 1.54 13.42 1.42
N MET A 72 2.82 13.11 1.21
CA MET A 72 3.87 13.27 2.21
C MET A 72 5.19 13.63 1.53
N MET A 73 6.09 14.27 2.27
CA MET A 73 7.37 14.77 1.72
C MET A 73 8.53 14.54 2.69
N ASP A 74 9.65 13.98 2.22
CA ASP A 74 10.87 13.94 3.02
C ASP A 74 11.62 15.28 2.95
N TRP A 75 11.58 16.03 4.05
CA TRP A 75 12.18 17.36 4.13
C TRP A 75 13.70 17.38 3.94
N ALA A 76 14.39 16.24 4.11
CA ALA A 76 15.82 16.15 3.83
C ALA A 76 16.13 15.49 2.48
N GLN A 77 15.15 15.45 1.59
CA GLN A 77 15.34 15.18 0.16
C GLN A 77 16.09 13.87 -0.09
N GLY A 78 15.71 12.82 0.65
CA GLY A 78 16.27 11.48 0.47
C GLY A 78 17.52 11.17 1.26
N SER A 79 17.99 12.11 2.08
CA SER A 79 19.19 11.92 2.87
C SER A 79 19.08 10.69 3.78
N ARG A 80 20.10 9.84 3.72
CA ARG A 80 20.27 8.65 4.59
C ARG A 80 21.26 8.89 5.72
N VAL A 81 21.74 10.13 5.88
CA VAL A 81 22.70 10.50 6.93
C VAL A 81 22.12 10.18 8.30
N GLY A 82 22.94 9.63 9.20
CA GLY A 82 22.53 9.29 10.55
C GLY A 82 21.53 8.12 10.63
N GLY A 83 21.42 7.29 9.60
CA GLY A 83 20.51 6.13 9.59
C GLY A 83 19.06 6.47 9.28
N ARG A 84 18.80 7.64 8.70
CA ARG A 84 17.46 8.03 8.24
C ARG A 84 16.91 7.08 7.18
N ALA A 85 15.60 6.86 7.24
CA ALA A 85 14.82 6.17 6.23
C ALA A 85 13.79 7.15 5.64
N PRO A 86 14.10 7.85 4.53
CA PRO A 86 13.33 8.99 4.01
C PRO A 86 11.81 8.83 4.01
N TRP A 87 11.29 7.72 3.46
CA TRP A 87 9.84 7.49 3.41
C TRP A 87 9.20 7.23 4.78
N LEU A 88 9.96 6.72 5.74
CA LEU A 88 9.50 6.59 7.12
C LEU A 88 9.41 7.95 7.80
N MET A 89 10.36 8.85 7.54
CA MET A 89 10.37 10.22 8.07
C MET A 89 9.36 11.13 7.38
N ALA A 90 9.08 10.92 6.09
CA ALA A 90 8.07 11.67 5.34
C ALA A 90 6.68 11.53 5.97
N ALA A 91 6.38 10.43 6.67
CA ALA A 91 5.11 10.24 7.36
C ALA A 91 4.79 11.35 8.39
N ASP A 92 5.79 12.06 8.91
CA ASP A 92 5.61 13.20 9.82
C ASP A 92 5.11 14.47 9.11
N THR A 93 5.26 14.56 7.79
CA THR A 93 4.77 15.68 6.96
C THR A 93 3.51 15.31 6.17
N ALA A 94 2.92 14.15 6.46
CA ALA A 94 1.76 13.66 5.74
C ALA A 94 0.56 14.61 5.87
N CYS A 95 -0.17 14.78 4.76
CA CYS A 95 -1.44 15.47 4.70
C CYS A 95 -2.46 14.61 3.94
N PRO A 96 -3.62 14.25 4.52
CA PRO A 96 -4.01 14.48 5.91
C PRO A 96 -3.03 13.82 6.90
N ALA A 97 -2.80 14.48 8.04
CA ALA A 97 -1.86 14.00 9.05
C ALA A 97 -2.27 12.64 9.62
N PHE A 98 -1.30 11.75 9.76
CA PHE A 98 -1.50 10.42 10.33
C PHE A 98 -1.74 10.46 11.84
N ALA A 99 -1.10 11.41 12.52
CA ALA A 99 -1.29 11.75 13.93
C ALA A 99 -0.78 13.18 14.16
N SER A 100 -1.05 13.75 15.33
CA SER A 100 -0.53 15.07 15.72
C SER A 100 0.99 15.08 15.92
N ARG A 101 1.59 13.91 16.22
CA ARG A 101 3.03 13.68 16.38
C ARG A 101 3.36 12.23 15.98
N HIS A 102 4.61 11.98 15.61
CA HIS A 102 5.13 10.63 15.29
C HIS A 102 4.32 9.92 14.19
N GLY A 103 4.14 10.60 13.06
CA GLY A 103 3.49 10.08 11.86
C GLY A 103 4.11 8.75 11.40
N PHE A 104 5.43 8.57 11.56
CA PHE A 104 6.12 7.30 11.29
C PHE A 104 5.46 6.09 11.96
N VAL A 105 5.08 6.21 13.24
CA VAL A 105 4.46 5.11 14.00
C VAL A 105 2.99 4.99 13.61
N ALA A 106 2.31 6.14 13.48
CA ALA A 106 0.89 6.20 13.19
C ALA A 106 0.53 5.72 11.77
N GLN A 107 1.45 5.76 10.81
CA GLN A 107 1.19 5.39 9.41
C GLN A 107 0.69 3.94 9.24
N ARG A 108 1.15 3.02 10.11
CA ARG A 108 0.80 1.59 10.04
C ARG A 108 -0.69 1.32 10.19
N GLY A 109 -1.40 2.18 10.93
CA GLY A 109 -2.83 2.04 11.18
C GLY A 109 -3.74 2.87 10.27
N GLN A 110 -3.18 3.67 9.35
CA GLN A 110 -3.97 4.67 8.61
C GLN A 110 -5.02 4.05 7.70
N THR A 111 -4.62 3.02 6.96
CA THR A 111 -5.54 2.27 6.09
C THR A 111 -6.67 1.66 6.90
N LEU A 112 -6.37 1.01 8.03
CA LEU A 112 -7.37 0.42 8.89
C LEU A 112 -8.34 1.49 9.43
N ARG A 113 -7.83 2.60 9.98
CA ARG A 113 -8.65 3.70 10.51
C ARG A 113 -9.56 4.30 9.45
N PHE A 114 -9.06 4.49 8.23
CA PHE A 114 -9.85 4.97 7.12
C PHE A 114 -10.97 3.99 6.76
N VAL A 115 -10.63 2.73 6.53
CA VAL A 115 -11.61 1.67 6.19
C VAL A 115 -12.67 1.52 7.27
N GLU A 116 -12.26 1.47 8.53
CA GLU A 116 -13.20 1.39 9.65
C GLU A 116 -14.12 2.60 9.73
N LYS A 117 -13.62 3.81 9.45
CA LYS A 117 -14.45 5.01 9.43
C LYS A 117 -15.48 4.99 8.30
N VAL A 118 -15.15 4.37 7.17
CA VAL A 118 -16.05 4.24 6.01
C VAL A 118 -17.09 3.14 6.23
N LEU A 119 -16.69 2.01 6.81
CA LEU A 119 -17.54 0.81 6.90
C LEU A 119 -18.26 0.64 8.24
N LYS A 120 -17.86 1.35 9.32
CA LYS A 120 -18.60 1.29 10.59
C LYS A 120 -19.96 1.97 10.40
N PRO A 121 -21.09 1.27 10.65
CA PRO A 121 -22.41 1.87 10.57
C PRO A 121 -22.50 3.05 11.53
N SER A 122 -23.06 4.18 11.08
CA SER A 122 -23.46 5.24 12.00
C SER A 122 -24.63 4.72 12.82
N THR A 123 -24.37 4.31 14.06
CA THR A 123 -25.43 4.04 15.03
C THR A 123 -26.02 5.40 15.42
N TYR A 124 -27.16 5.76 14.83
CA TYR A 124 -28.00 6.87 15.29
C TYR A 124 -28.97 6.39 16.37
#